data_AF-A0A969QF99-F1
#
_entry.id   AF-A0A969QF99-F1
#
_cell.length_a   1.000
_cell.length_b   1.000
_cell.length_c   1.000
_cell.angle_alpha   90.00
_cell.angle_beta   90.00
_cell.angle_gamma   90.00
#
_symmetry.space_group_name_H-M   'P 1'
#
loop_
_entity.id
_entity.type
_entity.pdbx_description
1 polymer ?
#
loop_
_entity_poly.entity_id
_entity_poly.type
_entity_poly.pdbx_seq_one_letter_code
_entity_poly.pdbx_strand_id
1 'polypeptide(L)' 'MTDISLSVPIAVLVVGFIAAVTIGSIAWYNSKRPPGWEAKERPDFVPKIDKDDLIADTPDSQNK' A
#
# COMPACT_ATOMS: atom_id res chain seq x y z
N MET A 1 -43.71 -21.89 9.84
CA MET A 1 -42.58 -22.04 8.91
C MET A 1 -42.11 -20.64 8.58
N THR A 2 -40.89 -20.27 8.97
CA THR A 2 -40.35 -18.94 8.64
C THR A 2 -39.85 -18.98 7.21
N ASP A 3 -40.43 -18.17 6.33
CA ASP A 3 -39.97 -18.04 4.96
C ASP A 3 -38.58 -17.39 4.95
N ILE A 4 -37.56 -18.16 4.57
CA ILE A 4 -36.19 -17.68 4.49
C ILE A 4 -36.07 -16.85 3.21
N SER A 5 -36.08 -15.53 3.37
CA SER A 5 -35.83 -14.61 2.26
C SER A 5 -34.35 -14.66 1.85
N LEU A 6 -34.08 -15.20 0.66
CA LEU A 6 -32.72 -15.29 0.10
C LEU A 6 -32.16 -13.93 -0.37
N SER A 7 -32.96 -12.87 -0.40
CA SER A 7 -32.50 -11.56 -0.88
C SER A 7 -31.41 -10.95 0.00
N VAL A 8 -31.54 -11.08 1.32
CA VAL A 8 -30.58 -10.55 2.30
C VAL A 8 -29.20 -11.21 2.16
N PRO A 9 -29.05 -12.55 2.20
CA PRO A 9 -27.74 -13.17 2.04
C PRO A 9 -27.12 -12.93 0.66
N ILE A 10 -27.93 -12.89 -0.42
CA ILE A 10 -27.44 -12.57 -1.77
C ILE A 10 -26.89 -11.14 -1.83
N ALA A 11 -27.58 -10.16 -1.24
CA ALA A 11 -27.12 -8.78 -1.21
C ALA A 11 -25.78 -8.65 -0.48
N VAL A 12 -25.61 -9.33 0.66
CA VAL A 12 -24.35 -9.34 1.41
C VAL A 12 -23.21 -9.94 0.58
N LEU A 13 -23.46 -11.06 -0.12
CA LEU A 13 -22.45 -11.70 -0.98
C LEU A 13 -22.02 -10.80 -2.13
N VAL A 14 -22.95 -10.12 -2.79
CA VAL A 14 -22.65 -9.22 -3.91
C VAL A 14 -21.84 -8.02 -3.43
N VAL A 15 -22.27 -7.36 -2.36
CA VAL A 15 -21.56 -6.19 -1.81
C VAL A 15 -20.19 -6.58 -1.30
N GLY A 16 -20.09 -7.70 -0.57
CA GLY A 16 -18.82 -8.22 -0.06
C GLY A 16 -17.85 -8.61 -1.18
N PHE A 17 -18.34 -9.24 -2.24
CA PHE A 17 -17.54 -9.55 -3.42
C PHE A 17 -17.01 -8.27 -4.06
N ILE A 18 -17.87 -7.28 -4.35
CA ILE A 18 -17.46 -6.00 -4.94
C ILE A 18 -16.36 -5.34 -4.08
N ALA A 19 -16.56 -5.27 -2.76
CA ALA A 19 -15.55 -4.72 -1.86
C ALA A 19 -14.21 -5.47 -1.96
N ALA A 20 -14.23 -6.81 -1.98
CA ALA A 20 -13.04 -7.63 -2.08
C ALA A 20 -12.28 -7.43 -3.41
N VAL A 21 -12.97 -7.45 -4.56
CA VAL A 21 -12.30 -7.21 -5.86
C VAL A 21 -11.77 -5.79 -5.97
N THR A 22 -12.47 -4.80 -5.43
CA THR A 22 -12.03 -3.39 -5.50
C THR A 22 -10.75 -3.19 -4.68
N ILE A 23 -10.76 -3.61 -3.41
CA ILE A 23 -9.60 -3.48 -2.51
C ILE A 23 -8.43 -4.32 -3.02
N GLY A 24 -8.68 -5.56 -3.46
CA GLY A 24 -7.64 -6.45 -4.00
C GLY A 24 -6.99 -5.87 -5.26
N SER A 25 -7.78 -5.26 -6.14
CA SER A 25 -7.26 -4.60 -7.35
C SER A 25 -6.35 -3.43 -7.01
N ILE A 26 -6.80 -2.54 -6.10
CA ILE A 26 -5.99 -1.38 -5.67
C ILE A 26 -4.69 -1.83 -5.01
N ALA A 27 -4.76 -2.82 -4.11
CA ALA A 27 -3.58 -3.38 -3.45
C ALA A 27 -2.60 -4.01 -4.45
N TRP A 28 -3.10 -4.72 -5.46
CA TRP A 28 -2.27 -5.30 -6.51
C TRP A 28 -1.57 -4.24 -7.36
N TYR A 29 -2.27 -3.15 -7.72
CA TYR A 29 -1.68 -2.03 -8.45
C TYR A 29 -0.63 -1.29 -7.60
N ASN A 30 -0.88 -1.04 -6.30
CA ASN A 30 0.10 -0.41 -5.40
C ASN A 30 1.32 -1.30 -5.11
N SER A 31 1.13 -2.62 -5.08
CA SER A 31 2.22 -3.55 -4.82
C SER A 31 3.18 -3.71 -6.01
N LYS A 32 2.75 -3.37 -7.24
CA LYS A 32 3.63 -3.40 -8.41
C LYS A 32 4.39 -2.08 -8.51
N ARG A 33 5.69 -2.14 -8.24
CA ARG A 33 6.62 -1.14 -8.78
C ARG A 33 6.45 -1.12 -10.31
N PRO A 34 6.35 0.04 -10.97
CA PRO A 34 6.18 0.08 -12.41
C PRO A 34 7.24 -0.79 -13.09
N PRO A 35 6.87 -1.71 -13.99
CA PRO A 35 7.85 -2.46 -14.76
C PRO A 35 8.78 -1.47 -15.47
N GLY A 36 10.09 -1.54 -15.18
CA GLY A 36 11.09 -0.56 -15.62
C GLY A 36 11.64 0.37 -14.52
N TRP A 37 11.12 0.31 -13.28
CA TRP A 37 11.72 1.00 -12.12
C TRP A 37 12.88 0.23 -11.46
N GLU A 38 13.02 -1.07 -11.72
CA GLU A 38 14.10 -1.89 -11.13
C GLU A 38 15.48 -1.62 -11.75
N ALA A 39 15.54 -1.18 -13.01
CA ALA A 39 16.77 -0.91 -13.76
C ALA A 39 16.99 0.59 -14.03
N LYS A 40 16.15 1.47 -13.45
CA LYS A 40 16.28 2.92 -13.64
C LYS A 40 17.34 3.44 -12.67
N GLU A 41 18.47 3.89 -13.22
CA GLU A 41 19.45 4.63 -12.44
C GLU A 41 18.78 5.83 -11.77
N ARG A 42 19.16 6.09 -10.52
CA ARG A 42 18.62 7.22 -9.79
C ARG A 42 19.05 8.51 -10.50
N PRO A 43 18.13 9.41 -10.84
CA PRO A 43 18.49 10.59 -11.60
C PRO A 43 19.37 11.56 -10.80
N ASP A 44 20.28 12.24 -11.50
CA ASP A 44 21.34 13.07 -10.90
C ASP A 44 20.83 14.29 -10.13
N PHE A 45 19.60 14.74 -10.40
CA PHE A 45 19.01 15.89 -9.72
C PHE A 45 18.56 15.58 -8.29
N VAL A 46 18.45 14.30 -7.91
CA VAL A 46 18.09 13.94 -6.54
C VAL A 46 19.38 14.03 -5.72
N PRO A 47 19.42 14.79 -4.61
CA PRO A 47 20.57 14.79 -3.70
C PRO A 47 20.75 13.43 -3.05
N LYS A 48 21.99 13.00 -2.82
CA LYS A 48 22.24 11.82 -1.97
C LYS A 48 22.02 12.29 -0.53
N ILE A 49 21.13 11.61 0.18
CA ILE A 49 20.89 11.87 1.59
C ILE A 49 21.49 10.67 2.32
N ASP A 50 22.61 10.88 3.00
CA ASP A 50 23.16 9.87 3.88
C ASP A 50 22.31 9.85 5.15
N LYS A 51 21.95 8.65 5.63
CA LYS A 51 21.09 8.50 6.80
C LYS A 51 21.72 9.11 8.05
N ASP A 52 23.05 9.17 8.07
CA ASP A 52 23.83 9.76 9.15
C ASP A 52 23.65 11.30 9.19
N ASP A 53 23.42 11.94 8.04
CA ASP A 53 23.14 13.38 7.94
C ASP A 53 21.75 13.74 8.49
N LEU A 54 20.79 12.82 8.42
CA LEU A 54 19.43 13.02 8.95
C LEU A 54 19.36 12.92 10.48
N ILE A 55 20.31 12.22 11.09
CA ILE A 55 20.37 11.99 12.54
C ILE A 55 21.16 13.12 13.23
N ALA A 56 22.09 13.77 12.51
CA ALA A 56 22.94 14.84 13.04
C ALA A 56 22.19 16.13 13.47
N ASP A 57 20.99 16.37 12.95
CA ASP A 57 20.15 17.52 13.34
C ASP A 57 19.26 17.24 14.56
N THR A 58 19.28 16.01 15.10
CA THR A 58 18.63 15.72 16.39
C THR A 58 19.70 15.71 17.48
N PRO A 59 19.64 16.61 18.49
CA PRO A 59 20.72 16.80 19.46
C PRO A 59 20.80 15.68 20.53
N ASP A 60 20.43 14.43 20.21
CA ASP A 60 20.18 13.38 21.22
C ASP A 60 20.86 12.02 20.93
N SER A 61 22.02 12.03 20.28
CA SER A 61 22.80 10.80 20.01
C SER A 61 24.25 10.85 20.50
N GLN A 62 24.52 11.57 21.59
CA GLN A 62 25.73 11.35 22.40
C GLN A 62 25.40 10.45 23.60
N ASN A 63 24.97 9.21 23.33
CA ASN A 63 25.17 8.11 24.29
C ASN A 63 24.96 6.72 23.65
N LYS A 64 26.06 5.95 23.66
CA LYS A 64 26.18 4.49 23.60
C LYS A 64 26.33 3.79 22.25
#